data_AF-A0A430E1P9-F1
#
_entry.id   AF-A0A430E1P9-F1
#
_cell.length_a   1.000
_cell.length_b   1.000
_cell.length_c   1.000
_cell.angle_alpha   90.00
_cell.angle_beta   90.00
_cell.angle_gamma   90.00
#
_symmetry.space_group_name_H-M   'P 1'
#
loop_
_entity.id
_entity.type
_entity.pdbx_description
1 polymer ?
#
loop_
_entity_poly.entity_id
_entity_poly.type
_entity_poly.pdbx_seq_one_letter_code
_entity_poly.pdbx_strand_id
1 'polypeptide(L)'
;MTLWVRQLAWYHTAPKPDPRSKRGKGDAPVALPTRIEQLKRRKIDPQMPPNAAPHITDRLIEIGLTEAAGMGAVPLSWREIKAWRESVGLTIEPWEMRLLRRLSAAYLAETRRAESELCPPPWRTQPTAREREIELAELQRLLD
;
A
#
# COMPACT_ATOMS: atom_id res chain seq x y z
N MET A 1 7.45 -5.90 -10.31
CA MET A 1 7.61 -4.61 -9.59
C MET A 1 6.30 -3.86 -9.40
N THR A 2 5.50 -3.61 -10.45
CA THR A 2 4.18 -2.96 -10.29
C THR A 2 3.28 -3.68 -9.29
N LEU A 3 3.26 -5.02 -9.32
CA LEU A 3 2.52 -5.84 -8.36
C LEU A 3 2.98 -5.59 -6.90
N TRP A 4 4.29 -5.47 -6.68
CA TRP A 4 4.87 -5.17 -5.37
C TRP A 4 4.42 -3.81 -4.85
N VAL A 5 4.50 -2.78 -5.69
CA VAL A 5 4.08 -1.42 -5.31
C VAL A 5 2.58 -1.33 -5.06
N ARG A 6 1.76 -2.06 -5.83
CA ARG A 6 0.33 -2.18 -5.57
C ARG A 6 0.05 -2.87 -4.24
N GLN A 7 0.75 -3.97 -3.96
CA GLN A 7 0.62 -4.66 -2.67
C GLN A 7 0.99 -3.73 -1.51
N LEU A 8 2.07 -2.96 -1.65
CA LEU A 8 2.47 -1.95 -0.66
C LEU A 8 1.36 -0.90 -0.44
N ALA A 9 0.80 -0.37 -1.53
CA ALA A 9 -0.30 0.60 -1.45
C ALA A 9 -1.53 0.02 -0.74
N TRP A 10 -1.89 -1.23 -1.05
CA TRP A 10 -2.99 -1.93 -0.37
C TRP A 10 -2.76 -2.02 1.14
N TYR A 11 -1.53 -2.35 1.56
CA TYR A 11 -1.13 -2.39 2.97
C TYR A 11 -1.18 -1.03 3.66
N HIS A 12 -0.73 0.03 2.98
CA HIS A 12 -0.70 1.39 3.51
C HIS A 12 -2.08 2.08 3.52
N THR A 13 -3.11 1.45 2.98
CA THR A 13 -4.44 2.05 2.91
C THR A 13 -5.34 1.58 4.05
N ALA A 14 -5.99 2.54 4.72
CA ALA A 14 -7.05 2.28 5.68
C ALA A 14 -8.36 1.91 4.94
N PRO A 15 -8.90 0.69 5.15
CA PRO A 15 -10.15 0.28 4.51
C PRO A 15 -11.33 1.05 5.09
N LYS A 16 -12.07 1.76 4.24
CA LYS A 16 -13.30 2.45 4.58
C LYS A 16 -14.49 1.48 4.45
N PRO A 17 -15.43 1.52 5.40
CA PRO A 17 -16.66 0.74 5.30
C PRO A 17 -17.48 1.11 4.07
N ASP A 18 -18.28 0.17 3.56
CA ASP A 18 -19.28 0.49 2.52
C ASP A 18 -20.20 1.62 3.02
N PRO A 19 -20.30 2.77 2.31
CA PRO A 19 -21.19 3.88 2.66
C PRO A 19 -22.67 3.49 2.85
N ARG A 20 -23.11 2.38 2.23
CA ARG A 20 -24.49 1.88 2.34
C ARG A 20 -24.72 1.05 3.61
N SER A 21 -23.66 0.54 4.24
CA SER A 21 -23.73 -0.25 5.46
C SER A 21 -24.09 0.61 6.68
N LYS A 22 -24.64 0.02 7.75
CA LYS A 22 -24.88 0.73 9.02
C LYS A 22 -23.61 1.40 9.54
N ARG A 23 -22.45 0.74 9.38
CA ARG A 23 -21.13 1.24 9.81
C ARG A 23 -20.64 2.41 8.95
N GLY A 24 -20.96 2.43 7.65
CA GLY A 24 -20.62 3.54 6.75
C GLY A 24 -21.53 4.76 6.87
N LYS A 25 -22.73 4.60 7.46
CA LYS A 25 -23.68 5.68 7.74
C LYS A 25 -23.47 6.37 9.10
N GLY A 26 -22.62 5.81 9.96
CA GLY A 26 -22.27 6.42 11.24
C GLY A 26 -21.41 7.67 11.07
N ASP A 27 -21.21 8.42 12.14
CA ASP A 27 -20.31 9.59 12.15
C ASP A 27 -18.91 9.22 11.65
N ALA A 28 -18.25 10.18 11.00
CA ALA A 28 -16.94 9.99 10.38
C ALA A 28 -15.98 9.33 11.39
N PRO A 29 -15.46 8.12 11.09
CA PRO A 29 -14.70 7.37 12.07
C PRO A 29 -13.40 8.10 12.41
N VAL A 30 -12.97 7.93 13.67
CA VAL A 30 -11.56 8.05 14.09
C VAL A 30 -10.68 7.37 13.04
N ALA A 31 -9.53 7.96 12.71
CA ALA A 31 -8.61 7.44 11.69
C ALA A 31 -8.48 5.90 11.78
N LEU A 32 -9.05 5.21 10.79
CA LEU A 32 -9.09 3.75 10.77
C LEU A 32 -7.66 3.21 10.60
N PRO A 33 -7.28 2.14 11.32
CA PRO A 33 -5.96 1.56 11.16
C PRO A 33 -5.79 1.01 9.74
N THR A 34 -4.63 1.29 9.15
CA THR A 34 -4.20 0.70 7.87
C THR A 34 -4.12 -0.82 7.97
N ARG A 35 -4.15 -1.51 6.84
CA ARG A 35 -4.05 -2.98 6.83
C ARG A 35 -2.74 -3.47 7.44
N ILE A 36 -1.63 -2.75 7.22
CA ILE A 36 -0.35 -3.09 7.84
C ILE A 36 -0.37 -2.91 9.37
N GLU A 37 -1.06 -1.89 9.89
CA GLU A 37 -1.23 -1.71 11.34
C GLU A 37 -2.10 -2.80 11.95
N GLN A 38 -3.15 -3.24 11.25
CA GLN A 38 -3.99 -4.36 11.69
C GLN A 38 -3.19 -5.67 11.79
N LEU A 39 -2.33 -5.96 10.80
CA LEU A 39 -1.44 -7.11 10.83
C LEU A 39 -0.41 -7.02 11.96
N LYS A 40 0.21 -5.85 12.15
CA LYS A 40 1.14 -5.61 13.27
C LYS A 40 0.48 -5.84 14.62
N ARG A 41 -0.76 -5.38 14.83
CA ARG A 41 -1.53 -5.64 16.07
C ARG A 41 -1.77 -7.13 16.31
N ARG A 42 -1.94 -7.91 15.23
CA ARG A 42 -2.09 -9.37 15.26
C ARG A 42 -0.76 -10.12 15.33
N LYS A 43 0.38 -9.41 15.29
CA LYS A 43 1.73 -9.98 15.17
C LYS A 43 1.88 -10.91 13.95
N ILE A 44 1.27 -10.51 12.83
CA ILE A 44 1.40 -11.18 11.53
C ILE A 44 2.35 -10.35 10.69
N ASP A 45 3.40 -10.98 10.18
CA ASP A 45 4.34 -10.33 9.26
C ASP A 45 3.69 -10.17 7.87
N PRO A 46 3.66 -8.95 7.30
CA PRO A 46 3.06 -8.72 6.00
C PRO A 46 3.89 -9.41 4.90
N GLN A 47 3.24 -10.29 4.15
CA GLN A 47 3.88 -10.95 3.03
C GLN A 47 3.89 -10.04 1.80
N MET A 48 5.03 -9.94 1.13
CA MET A 48 5.21 -9.15 -0.09
C MET A 48 5.53 -10.07 -1.28
N PRO A 49 5.08 -9.75 -2.50
CA PRO A 49 5.48 -10.48 -3.69
C PRO A 49 6.99 -10.37 -3.92
N PRO A 50 7.60 -11.27 -4.72
CA PRO A 50 9.01 -11.13 -5.10
C PRO A 50 9.31 -9.79 -5.78
N ASN A 51 10.42 -9.15 -5.38
CA ASN A 51 10.85 -7.88 -5.93
C ASN A 51 12.15 -8.05 -6.73
N ALA A 52 12.05 -8.00 -8.05
CA ALA A 52 13.19 -8.21 -8.96
C ALA A 52 14.21 -7.07 -8.95
N ALA A 53 13.86 -5.87 -8.46
CA ALA A 53 14.79 -4.73 -8.39
C ALA A 53 14.53 -3.88 -7.13
N PRO A 54 15.00 -4.34 -5.95
CA PRO A 54 14.81 -3.64 -4.68
C PRO A 54 15.31 -2.19 -4.71
N HIS A 55 16.48 -1.96 -5.31
CA HIS A 55 17.05 -0.62 -5.43
C HIS A 55 16.12 0.40 -6.10
N ILE A 56 15.25 0.01 -7.04
CA ILE A 56 14.28 0.94 -7.66
C ILE A 56 13.10 1.23 -6.72
N THR A 57 12.60 0.22 -6.01
CA THR A 57 11.51 0.41 -5.05
C THR A 57 11.97 1.20 -3.84
N ASP A 58 13.22 1.00 -3.41
CA ASP A 58 13.81 1.74 -2.29
C ASP A 58 13.93 3.21 -2.64
N ARG A 59 14.44 3.54 -3.84
CA ARG A 59 14.43 4.91 -4.37
C ARG A 59 13.02 5.51 -4.43
N LEU A 60 12.03 4.73 -4.88
CA LEU A 60 10.63 5.21 -4.92
C LEU A 60 10.09 5.54 -3.51
N ILE A 61 10.42 4.72 -2.52
CA ILE A 61 10.04 4.93 -1.12
C ILE A 61 10.77 6.15 -0.55
N GLU A 62 12.07 6.27 -0.84
CA GLU A 62 12.92 7.38 -0.42
C GLU A 62 12.41 8.74 -0.93
N ILE A 63 11.95 8.79 -2.19
CA ILE A 63 11.32 9.99 -2.76
C ILE A 63 9.97 10.30 -2.08
N GLY A 64 9.26 9.29 -1.56
CA GLY A 64 7.99 9.44 -0.85
C GLY A 64 6.76 8.84 -1.53
N LEU A 65 6.93 7.98 -2.56
CA LEU A 65 5.89 7.28 -3.33
C LEU A 65 4.95 8.16 -4.17
N THR A 66 4.51 9.31 -3.64
CA THR A 66 3.57 10.27 -4.23
C THR A 66 3.89 11.68 -3.74
N GLU A 67 3.43 12.70 -4.46
CA GLU A 67 3.50 14.10 -4.03
C GLU A 67 2.17 14.58 -3.45
N ALA A 68 2.24 15.57 -2.56
CA ALA A 68 1.07 16.32 -2.13
C ALA A 68 0.65 17.36 -3.19
N ALA A 69 -0.64 17.43 -3.49
CA ALA A 69 -1.27 18.50 -4.26
C ALA A 69 -2.42 19.11 -3.44
N GLY A 70 -2.96 20.24 -3.89
CA GLY A 70 -3.96 21.01 -3.13
C GLY A 70 -5.23 20.24 -2.73
N MET A 71 -5.59 19.18 -3.46
CA MET A 71 -6.78 18.35 -3.19
C MET A 71 -6.44 16.88 -2.92
N GLY A 72 -5.22 16.59 -2.49
CA GLY A 72 -4.76 15.23 -2.14
C GLY A 72 -3.50 14.81 -2.89
N ALA A 73 -3.22 13.50 -2.91
CA ALA A 73 -1.98 12.98 -3.49
C ALA A 73 -2.04 12.87 -5.03
N VAL A 74 -0.89 13.15 -5.67
CA VAL A 74 -0.64 12.98 -7.10
C VAL A 74 0.62 12.13 -7.32
N PRO A 75 0.77 11.50 -8.49
CA PRO A 75 1.99 10.76 -8.80
C PRO A 75 3.20 11.70 -8.85
N LEU A 76 4.40 11.15 -8.60
CA LEU A 76 5.66 11.88 -8.68
C LEU A 76 5.81 12.57 -10.04
N SER A 77 6.09 13.86 -9.99
CA SER A 77 6.40 14.74 -11.08
C SER A 77 7.82 14.51 -11.59
N TRP A 78 8.11 14.95 -12.82
CA TRP A 78 9.47 14.88 -13.36
C TRP A 78 10.42 15.79 -12.58
N ARG A 79 9.89 16.91 -12.08
CA ARG A 79 10.64 17.89 -11.30
C ARG A 79 11.12 17.27 -9.99
N GLU A 80 10.26 16.54 -9.29
CA GLU A 80 10.62 15.90 -8.02
C GLU A 80 11.64 14.79 -8.21
N ILE A 81 11.43 13.91 -9.19
CA ILE A 81 12.41 12.84 -9.51
C ILE A 81 13.76 13.46 -9.89
N LYS A 82 13.75 14.57 -10.64
CA LYS A 82 14.97 15.31 -11.01
C LYS A 82 15.63 15.96 -9.79
N ALA A 83 14.86 16.61 -8.92
CA ALA A 83 15.37 17.26 -7.71
C ALA A 83 15.96 16.23 -6.73
N TRP A 84 15.28 15.10 -6.53
CA TRP A 84 15.79 14.00 -5.69
C TRP A 84 17.11 13.48 -6.21
N ARG A 85 17.21 13.10 -7.50
CA ARG A 85 18.46 12.55 -8.06
C ARG A 85 19.63 13.53 -7.96
N GLU A 86 19.37 14.84 -8.09
CA GLU A 86 20.37 15.90 -7.93
C GLU A 86 20.80 16.03 -6.46
N SER A 87 19.84 15.96 -5.53
CA SER A 87 20.08 16.05 -4.09
C SER A 87 20.92 14.88 -3.56
N VAL A 88 20.71 13.67 -4.09
CA VAL A 88 21.46 12.47 -3.67
C VAL A 88 22.69 12.19 -4.53
N GLY A 89 22.98 13.02 -5.54
CA GLY A 89 24.13 12.86 -6.43
C GLY A 89 24.07 11.59 -7.31
N LEU A 90 22.87 11.08 -7.60
CA LEU A 90 22.69 9.85 -8.36
C LEU A 90 22.42 10.13 -9.85
N THR A 91 23.13 9.43 -10.73
CA THR A 91 22.77 9.37 -12.15
C THR A 91 21.84 8.20 -12.38
N ILE A 92 20.65 8.46 -12.92
CA ILE A 92 19.68 7.43 -13.32
C ILE A 92 19.36 7.57 -14.81
N GLU A 93 19.10 6.42 -15.43
CA GLU A 93 18.78 6.34 -16.84
C GLU A 93 17.37 6.88 -17.13
N PRO A 94 17.10 7.39 -18.34
CA PRO A 94 15.77 7.90 -18.69
C PRO A 94 14.64 6.88 -18.52
N TRP A 95 14.93 5.59 -18.69
CA TRP A 95 13.95 4.54 -18.48
C TRP A 95 13.63 4.33 -17.00
N GLU A 96 14.59 4.51 -16.09
CA GLU A 96 14.37 4.43 -14.64
C GLU A 96 13.47 5.57 -14.16
N MET A 97 13.71 6.80 -14.64
CA MET A 97 12.83 7.93 -14.35
C MET A 97 11.38 7.65 -14.79
N ARG A 98 11.20 7.12 -16.01
CA ARG A 98 9.88 6.70 -16.51
C ARG A 98 9.27 5.61 -15.65
N LEU A 99 10.08 4.65 -15.20
CA LEU A 99 9.62 3.57 -14.33
C LEU A 99 9.18 4.09 -12.96
N LEU A 100 9.97 4.92 -12.29
CA LEU A 100 9.63 5.52 -10.99
C LEU A 100 8.28 6.25 -11.05
N ARG A 101 8.08 7.10 -12.07
CA ARG A 101 6.81 7.80 -12.27
C ARG A 101 5.64 6.84 -12.51
N ARG A 102 5.84 5.78 -13.32
CA ARG A 102 4.81 4.74 -13.56
C ARG A 102 4.46 3.97 -12.28
N LEU A 103 5.46 3.64 -11.46
CA LEU A 103 5.26 2.95 -10.20
C LEU A 103 4.52 3.84 -9.19
N SER A 104 4.89 5.12 -9.10
CA SER A 104 4.16 6.11 -8.29
C SER A 104 2.68 6.21 -8.70
N ALA A 105 2.40 6.28 -10.01
CA ALA A 105 1.02 6.30 -10.51
C ALA A 105 0.26 5.01 -10.18
N ALA A 106 0.93 3.86 -10.28
CA ALA A 106 0.34 2.57 -9.91
C ALA A 106 0.08 2.45 -8.40
N TYR A 107 0.96 2.98 -7.56
CA TYR A 107 0.78 3.08 -6.11
C TYR A 107 -0.49 3.88 -5.80
N LEU A 108 -0.58 5.12 -6.30
CA LEU A 108 -1.70 6.00 -6.03
C LEU A 108 -3.05 5.43 -6.52
N ALA A 109 -3.05 4.84 -7.72
CA ALA A 109 -4.25 4.20 -8.26
C ALA A 109 -4.71 3.04 -7.37
N GLU A 110 -3.78 2.26 -6.83
CA GLU A 110 -4.12 1.17 -5.92
C GLU A 110 -4.55 1.68 -4.55
N THR A 111 -3.91 2.72 -4.00
CA THR A 111 -4.36 3.36 -2.75
C THR A 111 -5.83 3.75 -2.83
N ARG A 112 -6.25 4.39 -3.93
CA ARG A 112 -7.65 4.77 -4.16
C ARG A 112 -8.59 3.56 -4.24
N ARG A 113 -8.17 2.48 -4.90
CA ARG A 113 -8.95 1.24 -4.97
C ARG A 113 -9.05 0.54 -3.60
N ALA A 114 -7.95 0.51 -2.86
CA ALA A 114 -7.80 -0.16 -1.58
C ALA A 114 -8.56 0.54 -0.45
N GLU A 115 -9.06 1.78 -0.67
CA GLU A 115 -9.96 2.44 0.27
C GLU A 115 -11.25 1.64 0.46
N SER A 116 -11.69 0.87 -0.54
CA SER A 116 -12.79 -0.07 -0.33
C SER A 116 -12.32 -1.21 0.58
N GLU A 117 -13.05 -1.47 1.66
CA GLU A 117 -12.78 -2.62 2.52
C GLU A 117 -12.88 -3.96 1.77
N LEU A 118 -13.75 -4.03 0.76
CA LEU A 118 -13.98 -5.21 -0.07
C LEU A 118 -12.89 -5.38 -1.14
N CYS A 119 -11.94 -4.45 -1.24
CA CYS A 119 -10.86 -4.54 -2.21
C CYS A 119 -9.93 -5.72 -1.86
N PRO A 120 -9.86 -6.77 -2.70
CA PRO A 120 -8.96 -7.89 -2.45
C PRO A 120 -7.50 -7.45 -2.57
N PRO A 121 -6.57 -8.11 -1.86
CA PRO A 121 -5.15 -7.83 -2.02
C PRO A 121 -4.69 -8.13 -3.45
N PRO A 122 -3.87 -7.26 -4.07
CA PRO A 122 -3.33 -7.48 -5.42
C PRO A 122 -2.55 -8.78 -5.58
N TRP A 123 -1.95 -9.27 -4.50
CA TRP A 123 -1.19 -10.50 -4.47
C TRP A 123 -1.53 -11.31 -3.21
N ARG A 124 -1.56 -12.64 -3.36
CA ARG A 124 -1.74 -13.60 -2.26
C ARG A 124 -0.72 -14.71 -2.38
N THR A 125 -0.23 -15.17 -1.24
CA THR A 125 0.50 -16.42 -1.10
C THR A 125 -0.24 -17.33 -0.11
N GLN A 126 0.31 -18.51 0.17
CA GLN A 126 -0.29 -19.41 1.14
C GLN A 126 -0.26 -18.77 2.55
N PRO A 127 -1.36 -18.88 3.31
CA PRO A 127 -1.39 -18.42 4.70
C PRO A 127 -0.29 -19.09 5.51
N THR A 128 0.41 -18.30 6.30
CA THR A 128 1.38 -18.74 7.31
C THR A 128 0.69 -19.58 8.39
N ALA A 129 1.46 -20.39 9.12
CA ALA A 129 0.93 -21.14 10.27
C ALA A 129 0.25 -20.21 11.30
N ARG A 130 0.86 -19.03 11.54
CA ARG A 130 0.33 -18.05 12.48
C ARG A 130 -1.01 -17.46 12.05
N GLU A 131 -1.18 -17.16 10.77
CA GLU A 131 -2.46 -16.68 10.22
C GLU A 131 -3.54 -17.75 10.39
N ARG A 132 -3.22 -19.01 10.08
CA ARG A 132 -4.15 -20.14 10.25
C ARG A 132 -4.57 -20.32 11.71
N GLU A 133 -3.64 -20.25 12.66
CA GLU A 133 -3.93 -20.35 14.09
C GLU A 133 -4.89 -19.25 14.55
N ILE A 134 -4.65 -18.00 14.14
CA ILE A 134 -5.49 -16.86 14.50
C ILE A 134 -6.90 -17.02 13.92
N GLU A 135 -6.99 -17.41 12.64
CA GLU A 135 -8.27 -17.60 11.96
C GLU A 135 -9.08 -18.75 12.58
N LEU A 136 -8.43 -19.87 12.91
CA LEU A 136 -9.07 -20.99 13.60
C LEU A 136 -9.57 -20.59 15.00
N ALA A 137 -8.78 -19.83 15.76
CA ALA A 137 -9.19 -19.35 17.09
C ALA A 137 -10.37 -18.36 17.01
N GLU A 138 -10.39 -17.48 15.99
CA GLU A 138 -11.52 -16.58 15.74
C GLU A 138 -12.79 -17.36 15.35
N LEU A 139 -12.67 -18.38 14.49
CA LEU A 139 -13.78 -19.23 14.08
C LEU A 139 -14.35 -20.05 15.25
N GLN A 140 -13.50 -20.65 16.08
CA GLN A 140 -13.93 -21.37 17.27
C GLN A 140 -14.74 -20.47 18.21
N ARG A 141 -14.25 -19.25 18.47
CA ARG A 141 -14.94 -18.27 19.31
C ARG A 141 -16.33 -17.86 18.80
N LEU A 142 -16.57 -17.91 17.49
CA LEU A 142 -17.88 -17.57 16.91
C LEU A 142 -18.87 -18.74 16.93
N LEU A 143 -18.38 -19.96 17.11
CA LEU A 143 -19.18 -21.19 17.16
C LEU A 143 -19.59 -21.58 18.58
N ASP A 144 -18.85 -21.10 19.59
CA ASP A 144 -19.20 -21.19 21.02
C ASP A 144 -20.22 -20.11 21.44
#